data_AF-A0A524GMY1-F1
#
_entry.id   AF-A0A524GMY1-F1
#
_cell.length_a   1.000
_cell.length_b   1.000
_cell.length_c   1.000
_cell.angle_alpha   90.00
_cell.angle_beta   90.00
_cell.angle_gamma   90.00
#
_symmetry.space_group_name_H-M   'P 1'
#
loop_
_entity.id
_entity.type
_entity.pdbx_description
1 polymer ?
#
loop_
_entity_poly.entity_id
_entity_poly.type
_entity_poly.pdbx_seq_one_letter_code
_entity_poly.pdbx_strand_id
1 'polypeptide(L)'
;KSPWQRRLYIQHGFGHGIGLDVHDAWSWHSPRLDKLAMAPGMVMTMEPGLYFPEARFETFLAALKGKVPDAELVSFAAKVGPLYKKYAGMGVRIEDDVLITAAGNEILSSRVPKEIADIEKLMREKSPLNLLK
;
A
#
# COMPACT_ATOMS: atom_id res chain seq x y z
N LYS A 1 17.88 -4.61 3.24
CA LYS A 1 17.28 -3.97 4.45
C LYS A 1 16.47 -5.00 5.21
N SER A 2 16.43 -4.92 6.55
CA SER A 2 15.79 -5.94 7.38
C SER A 2 14.27 -6.03 7.12
N PRO A 3 13.67 -7.24 7.03
CA PRO A 3 12.22 -7.40 6.84
C PRO A 3 11.34 -6.65 7.83
N TRP A 4 11.76 -6.50 9.09
CA TRP A 4 10.99 -5.79 10.12
C TRP A 4 10.90 -4.28 9.83
N GLN A 5 11.94 -3.69 9.25
CA GLN A 5 11.98 -2.24 8.94
C GLN A 5 10.91 -1.87 7.90
N ARG A 6 10.61 -2.76 6.96
CA ARG A 6 9.53 -2.55 5.98
C ARG A 6 8.15 -2.56 6.62
N ARG A 7 7.94 -3.44 7.60
CA ARG A 7 6.67 -3.59 8.33
C ARG A 7 6.33 -2.40 9.21
N LEU A 8 7.30 -1.51 9.49
CA LEU A 8 7.01 -0.23 10.12
C LEU A 8 6.01 0.59 9.28
N TYR A 9 6.17 0.60 7.94
CA TYR A 9 5.38 1.43 7.04
C TYR A 9 4.22 0.69 6.36
N ILE A 10 4.43 -0.60 6.07
CA ILE A 10 3.45 -1.44 5.38
C ILE A 10 2.52 -2.07 6.42
N GLN A 11 1.24 -1.68 6.41
CA GLN A 11 0.26 -2.12 7.41
C GLN A 11 -0.66 -3.25 6.93
N HIS A 12 -0.64 -3.56 5.63
CA HIS A 12 -1.55 -4.52 4.99
C HIS A 12 -0.83 -5.34 3.90
N GLY A 13 -1.56 -6.25 3.24
CA GLY A 13 -1.07 -6.99 2.08
C GLY A 13 -0.96 -6.12 0.83
N PHE A 14 -0.29 -6.61 -0.21
CA PHE A 14 -0.14 -5.87 -1.47
C PHE A 14 -1.36 -5.93 -2.40
N GLY A 15 -2.38 -6.71 -2.02
CA GLY A 15 -3.63 -6.86 -2.77
C GLY A 15 -4.46 -8.03 -2.28
N HIS A 16 -5.59 -8.22 -2.94
CA HIS A 16 -6.51 -9.33 -2.80
C HIS A 16 -7.24 -9.56 -4.13
N GLY A 17 -7.89 -10.71 -4.29
CA GLY A 17 -8.82 -10.93 -5.38
C GLY A 17 -10.03 -10.02 -5.29
N ILE A 18 -10.56 -9.61 -6.44
CA ILE A 18 -11.75 -8.76 -6.55
C ILE A 18 -12.68 -9.34 -7.62
N GLY A 19 -13.99 -9.32 -7.34
CA GLY A 19 -15.01 -9.91 -8.20
C GLY A 19 -16.39 -9.44 -7.80
N LEU A 20 -17.31 -10.38 -7.56
CA LEU A 20 -18.63 -10.06 -6.99
C LEU A 20 -18.49 -9.52 -5.56
N ASP A 21 -17.49 -10.01 -4.82
CA ASP A 21 -17.08 -9.46 -3.53
C ASP A 21 -15.80 -8.62 -3.69
N VAL A 22 -15.69 -7.54 -2.91
CA VAL A 22 -14.48 -6.69 -2.91
C VAL A 22 -13.26 -7.50 -2.49
N HIS A 23 -13.39 -8.32 -1.44
CA HIS A 23 -12.39 -9.33 -1.05
C HIS A 23 -12.89 -10.72 -1.48
N ASP A 24 -12.61 -11.08 -2.73
CA ASP A 24 -13.25 -12.23 -3.38
C ASP A 24 -12.81 -13.59 -2.81
N ALA A 25 -13.63 -14.63 -3.04
CA ALA A 25 -13.59 -15.94 -2.39
C ALA A 25 -12.22 -16.66 -2.46
N TRP A 26 -11.45 -16.46 -3.53
CA TRP A 26 -10.13 -17.08 -3.67
C TRP A 26 -9.06 -16.40 -2.80
N SER A 27 -9.25 -15.13 -2.42
CA SER A 27 -8.39 -14.40 -1.47
C SER A 27 -8.43 -14.99 -0.07
N TRP A 28 -9.57 -15.56 0.31
CA TRP A 28 -9.76 -16.24 1.60
C TRP A 28 -8.97 -17.54 1.71
N HIS A 29 -8.76 -18.23 0.58
CA HIS A 29 -8.05 -19.50 0.53
C HIS A 29 -6.52 -19.34 0.45
N SER A 30 -6.03 -18.16 0.07
CA SER A 30 -4.60 -17.85 0.10
C SER A 30 -4.36 -16.38 0.45
N PRO A 31 -4.26 -16.01 1.75
CA PRO A 31 -3.98 -14.64 2.20
C PRO A 31 -2.54 -14.16 1.87
N ARG A 32 -1.82 -14.95 1.06
CA ARG A 32 -0.41 -14.84 0.72
C ARG A 32 -0.30 -14.87 -0.80
N LEU A 33 -0.57 -13.72 -1.43
CA LEU A 33 -0.40 -13.54 -2.88
C LEU A 33 1.01 -13.94 -3.35
N ASP A 34 2.02 -13.84 -2.47
CA ASP A 34 3.40 -14.28 -2.72
C ASP A 34 3.55 -15.79 -2.95
N LYS A 35 2.52 -16.58 -2.65
CA LYS A 35 2.51 -18.05 -2.77
C LYS A 35 1.44 -18.60 -3.70
N LEU A 36 0.56 -17.75 -4.22
CA LEU A 36 -0.47 -18.17 -5.14
C LEU A 36 0.09 -18.20 -6.56
N ALA A 37 -0.10 -19.34 -7.25
CA ALA A 37 0.17 -19.41 -8.68
C ALA A 37 -0.93 -18.63 -9.42
N MET A 38 -0.58 -17.47 -9.96
CA MET A 38 -1.50 -16.65 -10.74
C MET A 38 -1.88 -17.37 -12.04
N ALA A 39 -3.16 -17.36 -12.38
CA ALA A 39 -3.68 -17.96 -13.62
C ALA A 39 -4.46 -16.92 -14.44
N PRO A 40 -4.45 -17.02 -15.78
CA PRO A 40 -5.25 -16.14 -16.64
C PRO A 40 -6.73 -16.15 -16.26
N GLY A 41 -7.36 -14.98 -16.26
CA GLY A 41 -8.76 -14.78 -15.86
C GLY A 41 -8.96 -14.40 -14.39
N MET A 42 -7.92 -14.50 -13.55
CA MET A 42 -7.97 -13.96 -12.19
C MET A 42 -7.94 -12.43 -12.23
N VAL A 43 -8.72 -11.79 -11.36
CA VAL A 43 -8.73 -10.32 -11.16
C VAL A 43 -8.38 -10.01 -9.71
N MET A 44 -7.44 -9.10 -9.50
CA MET A 44 -6.96 -8.72 -8.17
C MET A 44 -6.62 -7.24 -8.08
N THR A 45 -6.58 -6.73 -6.86
CA THR A 45 -6.03 -5.40 -6.56
C THR A 45 -4.50 -5.46 -6.50
N MET A 46 -3.86 -4.35 -6.85
CA MET A 46 -2.44 -4.07 -6.67
C MET A 46 -2.30 -2.74 -5.95
N GLU A 47 -2.09 -2.79 -4.63
CA GLU A 47 -2.35 -1.66 -3.74
C GLU A 47 -1.18 -1.33 -2.79
N PRO A 48 0.06 -1.08 -3.27
CA PRO A 48 1.14 -0.69 -2.37
C PRO A 48 0.82 0.61 -1.61
N GLY A 49 1.09 0.60 -0.30
CA GLY A 49 0.87 1.77 0.56
C GLY A 49 1.98 1.99 1.58
N LEU A 50 2.25 3.26 1.88
CA LEU A 50 3.12 3.71 2.96
C LEU A 50 2.33 4.57 3.93
N TYR A 51 2.44 4.24 5.22
CA TYR A 51 1.70 4.91 6.27
C TYR A 51 2.62 5.29 7.42
N PHE A 52 2.31 6.44 8.03
CA PHE A 52 3.03 6.99 9.17
C PHE A 52 2.06 7.32 10.32
N PRO A 53 1.32 6.34 10.89
CA PRO A 53 0.45 6.62 12.03
C PRO A 53 1.28 7.17 13.20
N GLU A 54 0.77 8.20 13.86
CA GLU A 54 1.51 8.95 14.88
C GLU A 54 2.07 8.06 15.99
N ALA A 55 1.24 7.17 16.54
CA ALA A 55 1.64 6.27 17.62
C ALA A 55 2.44 5.05 17.16
N ARG A 56 2.50 4.75 15.85
CA ARG A 56 3.03 3.48 15.35
C ARG A 56 4.54 3.37 15.53
N PHE A 57 5.31 4.45 15.42
CA PHE A 57 6.76 4.37 15.54
C PHE A 57 7.21 3.79 16.88
N GLU A 58 6.76 4.40 17.99
CA GLU A 58 7.17 3.99 19.34
C GLU A 58 6.58 2.62 19.72
N THR A 59 5.29 2.41 19.45
CA THR A 59 4.62 1.14 19.76
C THR A 59 5.21 -0.04 18.98
N PHE A 60 5.59 0.18 17.71
CA PHE A 60 6.18 -0.86 16.87
C PHE A 60 7.61 -1.20 17.33
N LEU A 61 8.45 -0.20 17.63
CA LEU A 61 9.81 -0.46 18.13
C LEU A 61 9.77 -1.16 19.49
N ALA A 62 8.84 -0.79 20.38
CA ALA A 62 8.63 -1.49 21.64
C ALA A 62 8.26 -2.97 21.44
N ALA A 63 7.40 -3.28 20.47
CA ALA A 63 6.99 -4.65 20.15
C ALA A 63 8.09 -5.54 19.54
N LEU A 64 9.20 -4.93 19.11
CA LEU A 64 10.39 -5.61 18.58
C LEU A 64 11.47 -5.88 19.64
N LYS A 65 11.35 -5.33 20.85
CA LYS A 65 12.27 -5.63 21.95
C LYS A 65 12.32 -7.14 22.20
N GLY A 66 13.53 -7.67 22.37
CA GLY A 66 13.78 -9.11 22.51
C GLY A 66 13.68 -9.92 21.20
N LYS A 67 13.23 -9.32 20.09
CA LYS A 67 13.22 -9.94 18.74
C LYS A 67 14.29 -9.36 17.82
N VAL A 68 14.72 -8.12 18.10
CA VAL A 68 15.76 -7.39 17.37
C VAL A 68 16.75 -6.87 18.43
N PRO A 69 18.07 -6.90 18.17
CA PRO A 69 19.06 -6.37 19.10
C PRO A 69 18.80 -4.91 19.46
N ASP A 70 18.89 -4.56 20.74
CA ASP A 70 18.59 -3.20 21.22
C ASP A 70 19.48 -2.14 20.56
N ALA A 71 20.76 -2.45 20.33
CA ALA A 71 21.68 -1.56 19.62
C ALA A 71 21.21 -1.23 18.19
N GLU A 72 20.59 -2.20 17.49
CA GLU A 72 20.01 -1.99 16.17
C GLU A 72 18.76 -1.10 16.26
N LEU A 73 17.89 -1.34 17.24
CA LEU A 73 16.68 -0.54 17.46
C LEU A 73 17.01 0.91 17.80
N VAL A 74 17.99 1.14 18.68
CA VAL A 74 18.46 2.49 19.06
C VAL A 74 19.07 3.21 17.86
N SER A 75 19.94 2.55 17.10
CA SER A 75 20.56 3.12 15.90
C SER A 75 19.51 3.49 14.84
N PHE A 76 18.53 2.60 14.62
CA PHE A 76 17.43 2.84 13.69
C PHE A 76 16.54 4.00 14.17
N ALA A 77 16.18 4.02 15.45
CA ALA A 77 15.34 5.06 16.04
C ALA A 77 15.98 6.45 15.89
N ALA A 78 17.28 6.57 16.18
CA ALA A 78 18.03 7.82 16.03
C ALA A 78 18.05 8.30 14.57
N LYS A 79 18.23 7.39 13.61
CA LYS A 79 18.31 7.72 12.18
C LYS A 79 16.94 8.05 11.56
N VAL A 80 15.91 7.30 11.92
CA VAL A 80 14.61 7.32 11.23
C VAL A 80 13.57 8.13 11.98
N GLY A 81 13.65 8.21 13.31
CA GLY A 81 12.66 8.87 14.16
C GLY A 81 12.34 10.31 13.77
N PRO A 82 13.34 11.19 13.51
CA PRO A 82 13.07 12.57 13.08
C PRO A 82 12.28 12.64 11.76
N LEU A 83 12.64 11.79 10.79
CA LEU A 83 11.95 11.71 9.50
C LEU A 83 10.54 11.13 9.65
N TYR A 84 10.37 10.09 10.46
CA TYR A 84 9.05 9.52 10.72
C TYR A 84 8.12 10.57 11.34
N LYS A 85 8.59 11.32 12.34
CA LYS A 85 7.82 12.40 12.99
C LYS A 85 7.44 13.51 12.01
N LYS A 86 8.34 13.87 11.09
CA LYS A 86 8.05 14.86 10.03
C LYS A 86 6.85 14.48 9.15
N TYR A 87 6.67 13.18 8.88
CA TYR A 87 5.59 12.67 8.03
C TYR A 87 4.46 12.02 8.84
N ALA A 88 4.45 12.17 10.16
CA ALA A 88 3.44 11.57 11.02
C ALA A 88 2.03 12.04 10.63
N GLY A 89 1.06 11.13 10.69
CA GLY A 89 -0.32 11.36 10.25
C GLY A 89 -0.53 11.22 8.73
N MET A 90 0.53 11.05 7.94
CA MET A 90 0.41 10.86 6.50
C MET A 90 0.24 9.38 6.12
N GLY A 91 -0.46 9.15 5.01
CA GLY A 91 -0.57 7.85 4.38
C GLY A 91 -0.92 8.01 2.91
N VAL A 92 -0.29 7.21 2.05
CA VAL A 92 -0.59 7.15 0.62
C VAL A 92 -0.67 5.70 0.21
N ARG A 93 -1.72 5.37 -0.55
CA ARG A 93 -1.89 4.10 -1.25
C ARG A 93 -2.30 4.40 -2.68
N ILE A 94 -1.71 3.70 -3.62
CA ILE A 94 -2.12 3.71 -5.03
C ILE A 94 -2.55 2.30 -5.32
N GLU A 95 -3.75 2.16 -5.86
CA GLU A 95 -4.45 0.89 -6.00
C GLU A 95 -5.03 0.79 -7.41
N ASP A 96 -4.67 -0.28 -8.11
CA ASP A 96 -5.24 -0.64 -9.41
C ASP A 96 -5.89 -2.02 -9.36
N ASP A 97 -6.93 -2.20 -10.16
CA ASP A 97 -7.49 -3.51 -10.48
C ASP A 97 -6.76 -4.08 -11.70
N VAL A 98 -6.25 -5.31 -11.57
CA VAL A 98 -5.50 -5.98 -12.63
C VAL A 98 -6.13 -7.32 -13.00
N LEU A 99 -6.32 -7.54 -14.30
CA LEU A 99 -6.69 -8.82 -14.89
C LEU A 99 -5.40 -9.57 -15.26
N ILE A 100 -5.23 -10.80 -14.76
CA ILE A 100 -4.16 -11.68 -15.18
C ILE A 100 -4.49 -12.27 -16.55
N THR A 101 -3.54 -12.21 -17.47
CA THR A 101 -3.66 -12.76 -18.83
C THR A 101 -2.63 -13.86 -19.06
N ALA A 102 -2.76 -14.60 -20.17
CA ALA A 102 -1.77 -15.63 -20.53
C ALA A 102 -0.36 -15.08 -20.75
N ALA A 103 -0.23 -13.79 -21.11
CA ALA A 103 1.04 -13.14 -21.42
C ALA A 103 1.51 -12.15 -20.33
N GLY A 104 0.72 -11.92 -19.27
CA GLY A 104 1.02 -10.91 -18.26
C GLY A 104 -0.23 -10.41 -17.54
N ASN A 105 -0.52 -9.12 -17.64
CA ASN A 105 -1.71 -8.50 -17.03
C ASN A 105 -2.26 -7.34 -17.87
N GLU A 106 -3.50 -6.96 -17.57
CA GLU A 106 -4.15 -5.72 -18.03
C GLU A 106 -4.58 -4.89 -16.82
N ILE A 107 -4.30 -3.59 -16.85
CA ILE A 107 -4.67 -2.65 -15.77
C ILE A 107 -6.05 -2.05 -16.09
N LEU A 108 -7.07 -2.51 -15.39
CA LEU A 108 -8.48 -2.15 -15.62
C LEU A 108 -8.78 -0.70 -15.19
N SER A 109 -8.07 -0.19 -14.19
CA SER A 109 -8.14 1.17 -13.65
C SER A 109 -7.08 2.13 -14.23
N SER A 110 -6.52 1.80 -15.39
CA SER A 110 -5.44 2.56 -16.05
C SER A 110 -5.77 4.03 -16.33
N ARG A 111 -7.06 4.37 -16.47
CA ARG A 111 -7.52 5.74 -16.79
C ARG A 111 -7.43 6.73 -15.63
N VAL A 112 -7.26 6.26 -14.39
CA VAL A 112 -7.09 7.15 -13.23
C VAL A 112 -5.67 7.75 -13.27
N PRO A 113 -5.50 9.08 -13.15
CA PRO A 113 -4.18 9.70 -13.13
C PRO A 113 -3.41 9.30 -11.87
N LYS A 114 -2.13 8.95 -12.04
CA LYS A 114 -1.25 8.45 -10.97
C LYS A 114 0.03 9.28 -10.82
N GLU A 115 0.48 9.88 -11.91
CA GLU A 115 1.64 10.78 -11.89
C GLU A 115 1.29 12.11 -11.23
N ILE A 116 2.26 12.70 -10.54
CA ILE A 116 2.08 13.97 -9.81
C ILE A 116 1.51 15.05 -10.72
N ALA A 117 2.11 15.23 -11.90
CA ALA A 117 1.69 16.26 -12.86
C ALA A 117 0.25 16.05 -13.37
N ASP A 118 -0.16 14.80 -13.57
CA ASP A 118 -1.50 14.48 -14.06
C ASP A 118 -2.57 14.70 -12.99
N ILE A 119 -2.27 14.32 -11.74
CA ILE A 119 -3.15 14.58 -10.59
C ILE A 119 -3.30 16.09 -10.38
N GLU A 120 -2.19 16.83 -10.36
CA GLU A 120 -2.21 18.29 -10.20
C GLU A 120 -2.97 18.98 -11.34
N LYS A 121 -2.82 18.48 -12.57
CA LYS A 121 -3.57 18.99 -13.73
C LYS A 121 -5.07 18.77 -13.53
N LEU A 122 -5.50 17.54 -13.22
CA LEU A 122 -6.90 17.22 -12.99
C LEU A 122 -7.50 18.07 -11.87
N MET A 123 -6.76 18.30 -10.77
CA MET A 123 -7.25 19.06 -9.62
C MET A 123 -7.44 20.56 -9.88
N ARG A 124 -6.81 21.10 -10.94
CA ARG A 124 -7.02 22.49 -11.37
C ARG A 124 -8.26 22.65 -12.27
N GLU A 125 -8.81 21.57 -12.80
CA GLU A 125 -9.97 21.63 -13.67
C GLU A 125 -11.22 22.01 -12.87
N LYS A 126 -12.11 22.81 -13.48
CA LYS A 126 -13.39 23.14 -12.84
C LYS A 126 -14.23 21.87 -12.77
N SER A 127 -14.71 21.55 -11.57
CA SER A 127 -15.66 20.44 -11.42
C SER A 127 -16.86 20.65 -12.34
N PRO A 128 -17.25 19.65 -13.16
CA PRO A 128 -18.45 19.75 -14.00
C PRO A 128 -19.73 19.94 -13.15
N LEU A 129 -19.69 19.56 -11.87
CA LEU A 129 -20.80 19.81 -10.93
C LEU A 129 -20.95 21.29 -10.55
N ASN A 130 -19.91 22.11 -10.75
CA ASN A 130 -20.03 23.56 -10.55
C ASN A 130 -20.83 24.24 -11.68
N LEU A 131 -21.10 23.55 -12.79
CA LEU A 131 -21.97 24.04 -13.87
C LEU A 131 -23.46 23.74 -13.60
N LEU A 132 -23.76 22.96 -12.55
CA LEU A 132 -25.12 22.63 -12.11
C LEU A 132 -25.59 23.50 -10.92
N LYS A 133 -24.77 24.46 -10.48
CA LYS A 133 -25.11 25.48 -9.48
C LYS A 133 -25.45 26.77 -10.19
#